data_AF-A0A7X0PHQ0-F1
#
_entry.id   AF-A0A7X0PHQ0-F1
#
_cell.length_a   1.000
_cell.length_b   1.000
_cell.length_c   1.000
_cell.angle_alpha   90.00
_cell.angle_beta   90.00
_cell.angle_gamma   90.00
#
_symmetry.space_group_name_H-M   'P 1'
#
loop_
_entity.id
_entity.type
_entity.pdbx_description
1 polymer ?
#
loop_
_entity_poly.entity_id
_entity_poly.type
_entity_poly.pdbx_seq_one_letter_code
_entity_poly.pdbx_strand_id
1 'polypeptide(L)' 'MNFRPQADYLGDIRQARGQLSIVAGQDDEVFHADRYAPLFAQAGRPVPVAVVPGTSHIGLVLEPRAVQAVAQACTA' A
#
# COMPACT_ATOMS: atom_id res chain seq x y z
N MET A 1 -15.17 -16.39 3.05
CA MET A 1 -13.78 -15.89 2.98
C MET A 1 -13.83 -14.39 3.27
N ASN A 2 -12.95 -13.85 4.12
CA ASN A 2 -12.94 -12.42 4.46
C ASN A 2 -11.57 -11.86 4.11
N PHE A 3 -11.54 -10.73 3.39
CA PHE A 3 -10.32 -10.10 2.87
C PHE A 3 -9.79 -8.99 3.80
N ARG A 4 -10.37 -8.83 5.00
CA ARG A 4 -9.88 -7.87 5.99
C ARG A 4 -8.56 -8.33 6.63
N PRO A 5 -7.72 -7.40 7.12
CA PRO A 5 -6.57 -7.72 7.95
C PRO A 5 -6.93 -8.53 9.21
N GLN A 6 -5.96 -9.22 9.79
CA GLN A 6 -6.12 -9.84 11.10
C GLN A 6 -6.41 -8.77 12.17
N ALA A 7 -6.94 -9.19 13.34
CA ALA A 7 -7.31 -8.26 14.39
C ALA A 7 -6.11 -7.43 14.90
N ASP A 8 -4.92 -8.04 15.01
CA ASP A 8 -3.66 -7.37 15.34
C ASP A 8 -2.79 -7.12 14.09
N TYR A 9 -3.36 -6.47 13.07
CA TYR A 9 -2.60 -6.11 11.87
C TYR A 9 -1.41 -5.18 12.15
N LEU A 10 -1.41 -4.45 13.28
CA LEU A 10 -0.26 -3.66 13.71
C LEU A 10 0.91 -4.56 14.15
N GLY A 11 0.61 -5.70 14.79
CA GLY A 11 1.57 -6.78 15.03
C GLY A 11 2.18 -7.30 13.73
N ASP A 12 1.35 -7.53 12.72
CA ASP A 12 1.81 -7.99 11.40
C ASP A 12 2.74 -6.98 10.73
N ILE A 13 2.38 -5.68 10.77
CA ILE A 13 3.22 -4.58 10.27
C ILE A 13 4.55 -4.50 11.01
N ARG A 14 4.61 -4.77 12.31
CA ARG A 14 5.90 -4.81 13.03
C ARG A 14 6.76 -5.99 12.60
N GLN A 15 6.15 -7.13 12.36
CA GLN A 15 6.85 -8.41 12.22
C GLN A 15 7.18 -8.81 10.78
N ALA A 16 6.52 -8.24 9.76
CA ALA A 16 6.80 -8.62 8.38
C ALA A 16 8.28 -8.36 8.00
N ARG A 17 8.83 -9.21 7.15
CA ARG A 17 10.28 -9.30 6.89
C ARG A 17 10.60 -8.90 5.46
N GLY A 18 11.84 -8.47 5.22
CA GLY A 18 12.31 -8.04 3.90
C GLY A 18 11.95 -6.59 3.57
N GLN A 19 12.31 -6.15 2.37
CA GLN A 19 11.90 -4.85 1.85
C GLN A 19 10.39 -4.87 1.61
N LEU A 20 9.72 -3.82 2.08
CA LEU A 20 8.30 -3.61 1.88
C LEU A 20 8.12 -2.21 1.29
N SER A 21 7.32 -2.13 0.24
CA SER A 21 6.84 -0.90 -0.39
C SER A 21 5.33 -0.99 -0.54
N ILE A 22 4.64 0.13 -0.40
CA ILE A 22 3.19 0.22 -0.59
C ILE A 22 2.93 1.07 -1.84
N VAL A 23 2.03 0.59 -2.70
CA VAL A 23 1.50 1.36 -3.83
C VAL A 23 -0.01 1.39 -3.68
N ALA A 24 -0.59 2.59 -3.68
CA ALA A 24 -2.03 2.80 -3.49
C ALA A 24 -2.56 3.82 -4.51
N GLY A 25 -3.81 3.65 -4.94
CA GLY A 25 -4.48 4.60 -5.82
C GLY A 25 -4.98 5.80 -5.02
N GLN A 26 -4.76 7.02 -5.52
CA GLN A 26 -5.25 8.24 -4.85
C GLN A 26 -6.78 8.25 -4.70
N ASP A 27 -7.48 7.70 -5.68
CA ASP A 27 -8.95 7.68 -5.76
C ASP A 27 -9.49 6.30 -5.39
N ASP A 28 -8.74 5.53 -4.58
CA ASP A 28 -9.18 4.24 -4.06
C ASP A 28 -10.47 4.43 -3.24
N GLU A 29 -11.53 3.78 -3.70
CA GLU A 29 -12.88 3.85 -3.13
C GLU A 29 -13.08 2.87 -1.97
N VAL A 30 -12.13 1.96 -1.74
CA VAL A 30 -12.17 0.91 -0.70
C VAL A 30 -11.25 1.28 0.47
N PHE A 31 -10.12 1.95 0.21
CA PHE A 31 -9.10 2.28 1.20
C PHE A 31 -8.66 3.74 1.13
N HIS A 32 -8.10 4.24 2.24
CA HIS A 32 -7.58 5.59 2.33
C HIS A 32 -6.07 5.61 2.08
N ALA A 33 -5.65 5.94 0.85
CA ALA A 33 -4.25 5.88 0.43
C ALA A 33 -3.32 6.78 1.26
N ASP A 34 -3.81 7.93 1.71
CA ASP A 34 -3.10 8.90 2.55
C ASP A 34 -2.76 8.37 3.96
N ARG A 35 -3.42 7.29 4.41
CA ARG A 35 -3.22 6.74 5.76
C ARG A 35 -2.11 5.70 5.85
N TYR A 36 -1.63 5.14 4.74
CA TYR A 36 -0.62 4.07 4.80
C TYR A 36 0.70 4.52 5.41
N ALA A 37 1.25 5.66 4.97
CA ALA A 37 2.53 6.16 5.48
C ALA A 37 2.50 6.42 7.00
N PRO A 38 1.54 7.20 7.56
CA PRO A 38 1.47 7.41 9.00
C PRO A 38 1.16 6.13 9.78
N LEU A 39 0.34 5.22 9.25
CA LEU A 39 0.03 3.95 9.89
C LEU A 39 1.27 3.08 10.08
N PHE A 40 2.07 2.92 9.02
CA PHE A 40 3.28 2.11 9.06
C PHE A 40 4.37 2.76 9.91
N ALA A 41 4.49 4.09 9.88
CA ALA A 41 5.37 4.82 10.79
C ALA A 41 4.97 4.64 12.27
N GLN A 42 3.68 4.74 12.60
CA GLN A 42 3.16 4.53 13.96
C GLN A 42 3.39 3.10 14.46
N ALA A 43 3.30 2.11 13.57
CA ALA A 43 3.62 0.73 13.89
C ALA A 43 5.13 0.50 14.10
N GLY A 44 5.99 1.51 13.95
CA GLY A 44 7.44 1.38 14.12
C GLY A 44 8.15 0.80 12.90
N ARG A 45 7.49 0.79 11.73
CA ARG A 45 8.08 0.31 10.48
C ARG A 45 7.74 1.25 9.31
N PRO A 46 8.38 2.43 9.23
CA PRO A 46 8.20 3.30 8.08
C PRO A 46 8.62 2.56 6.80
N VAL A 47 7.81 2.67 5.76
CA VAL A 47 8.04 2.06 4.45
C VAL A 47 7.80 3.09 3.35
N PRO A 48 8.46 2.95 2.17
CA PRO A 48 8.10 3.73 1.00
C PRO A 48 6.63 3.54 0.66
N VAL A 49 5.92 4.65 0.43
CA VAL A 49 4.52 4.65 -0.02
C VAL A 49 4.43 5.51 -1.28
N ALA A 50 4.02 4.90 -2.39
CA ALA A 50 3.71 5.57 -3.63
C ALA A 50 2.19 5.69 -3.78
N VAL A 51 1.69 6.92 -3.84
CA VAL A 51 0.28 7.19 -4.14
C VAL A 51 0.15 7.56 -5.62
N VAL A 52 -0.61 6.78 -6.38
CA VAL A 52 -0.78 6.94 -7.83
C VAL A 52 -1.94 7.91 -8.10
N PRO A 53 -1.70 9.11 -8.66
CA PRO A 53 -2.74 10.11 -8.83
C PRO A 53 -3.86 9.68 -9.78
N GLY A 54 -5.11 9.95 -9.40
CA GLY A 54 -6.27 9.67 -10.25
C GLY A 54 -6.60 8.19 -10.46
N THR A 55 -6.02 7.28 -9.66
CA THR A 55 -6.16 5.83 -9.82
C THR A 55 -7.08 5.26 -8.74
N SER A 56 -8.07 4.48 -9.16
CA SER A 56 -9.00 3.77 -8.28
C SER A 56 -8.41 2.47 -7.75
N HIS A 57 -9.16 1.77 -6.88
CA HIS A 57 -8.75 0.49 -6.32
C HIS A 57 -8.39 -0.54 -7.39
N ILE A 58 -9.31 -0.76 -8.36
CA ILE A 58 -9.06 -1.70 -9.45
C ILE A 58 -8.13 -1.12 -10.52
N GLY A 59 -8.09 0.21 -10.65
CA GLY A 59 -7.20 0.90 -11.57
C GLY A 59 -5.73 0.57 -11.32
N LEU A 60 -5.34 0.28 -10.07
CA LEU A 60 -3.98 -0.11 -9.70
C LEU A 60 -3.41 -1.28 -10.52
N VAL A 61 -4.27 -2.23 -10.93
CA VAL A 61 -3.86 -3.44 -11.64
C VAL A 61 -4.23 -3.42 -13.13
N LEU A 62 -5.00 -2.43 -13.59
CA LEU A 62 -5.46 -2.34 -14.98
C LEU A 62 -4.79 -1.19 -15.74
N GLU A 63 -4.52 -0.07 -15.07
CA GLU A 63 -3.97 1.11 -15.73
C GLU A 63 -2.46 0.96 -15.94
N PRO A 64 -1.94 1.16 -17.18
CA PRO A 64 -0.51 1.01 -17.45
C PRO A 64 0.39 1.85 -16.54
N ARG A 65 -0.03 3.09 -16.21
CA ARG A 65 0.70 3.98 -15.29
C ARG A 65 0.82 3.40 -13.87
N ALA A 66 -0.22 2.71 -13.40
CA ALA A 66 -0.26 2.17 -12.06
C ALA A 66 0.54 0.88 -11.98
N VAL A 67 0.42 0.02 -13.00
CA VAL A 67 1.26 -1.19 -13.14
C VAL A 67 2.75 -0.81 -13.21
N GLN A 68 3.10 0.28 -13.92
CA GLN A 68 4.47 0.79 -13.95
C GLN A 68 4.95 1.27 -12.56
N ALA A 69 4.10 1.96 -11.80
CA ALA A 69 4.43 2.38 -10.44
C ALA A 69 4.68 1.18 -9.51
N VAL A 70 3.89 0.11 -9.64
CA VAL A 70 4.11 -1.16 -8.93
C VAL A 70 5.47 -1.76 -9.31
N ALA A 71 5.78 -1.86 -10.61
CA ALA A 71 7.06 -2.39 -11.06
C ALA A 71 8.26 -1.59 -10.52
N GLN A 72 8.16 -0.26 -10.50
CA GLN A 72 9.21 0.61 -9.94
C GLN A 72 9.40 0.40 -8.43
N ALA A 73 8.30 0.24 -7.68
CA ALA A 73 8.35 -0.01 -6.24
C ALA A 73 9.01 -1.34 -5.86
N CYS A 74 9.00 -2.33 -6.76
CA CYS A 74 9.66 -3.62 -6.58
C CYS A 74 11.19 -3.58 -6.77
N THR A 75 11.70 -2.53 -7.41
CA THR A 75 13.14 -2.39 -7.72
C THR A 75 13.83 -1.31 -6.88
N ALA A 76 13.08 -0.66 -5.99
CA ALA A 76 13.53 0.46 -5.15
C ALA A 76 14.26 0.00 -3.88
#